data_AF-A0A2V8SUB5-F1
#
_entry.id   AF-A0A2V8SUB5-F1
#
_cell.length_a   1.000
_cell.length_b   1.000
_cell.length_c   1.000
_cell.angle_alpha   90.00
_cell.angle_beta   90.00
_cell.angle_gamma   90.00
#
_symmetry.space_group_name_H-M   'P 1'
#
loop_
_entity.id
_entity.type
_entity.pdbx_description
1 polymer ?
#
loop_
_entity_poly.entity_id
_entity_poly.type
_entity_poly.pdbx_seq_one_letter_code
_entity_poly.pdbx_strand_id
1 'polypeptide(L)'
;MKKFIQISALLSLLVLFNVAASVGQSNFGTDVNIPFAFNVGDQSYEAGDYILKFERFSAGSATLTIQDVKNEKSQTVLMNAGGDMSRGEIKLVFDTLEGQRYLTKVKTPSRTFAIIMNKPDKKKSGQDASGSSAF
;
A
#
# COMPACT_ATOMS: atom_id res chain seq x y z
N MET A 1 14.73 24.40 -53.52
CA MET A 1 14.37 25.11 -52.26
C MET A 1 13.02 24.70 -51.69
N LYS A 2 11.96 24.48 -52.49
CA LYS A 2 10.62 24.07 -51.99
C LYS A 2 10.59 22.75 -51.18
N LYS A 3 11.44 21.77 -51.53
CA LYS A 3 11.51 20.47 -50.85
C LYS A 3 12.07 20.54 -49.41
N PHE A 4 12.95 21.51 -49.13
CA PHE A 4 13.54 21.68 -47.79
C PHE A 4 12.53 22.26 -46.79
N ILE A 5 11.67 23.19 -47.24
CA ILE A 5 10.58 23.74 -46.44
C ILE A 5 9.55 22.66 -46.09
N GLN A 6 9.27 21.76 -47.04
CA GLN A 6 8.35 20.66 -46.81
C GLN A 6 8.90 19.65 -45.79
N ILE A 7 10.20 19.35 -45.85
CA ILE A 7 10.85 18.45 -44.89
C ILE A 7 10.88 19.08 -43.49
N SER A 8 11.19 20.38 -43.36
CA SER A 8 11.19 21.03 -42.04
C SER A 8 9.79 21.12 -41.45
N ALA A 9 8.77 21.40 -42.27
CA ALA A 9 7.37 21.41 -41.83
C ALA A 9 6.91 20.03 -41.37
N LEU A 10 7.30 18.96 -42.07
CA LEU A 10 6.99 17.59 -41.68
C LEU A 10 7.68 17.21 -40.37
N LEU A 11 8.93 17.63 -40.20
CA LEU A 11 9.73 17.34 -38.99
C LEU A 11 9.17 18.08 -37.77
N SER A 12 8.80 19.36 -37.91
CA SER A 12 8.14 20.13 -36.86
C SER A 12 6.78 19.54 -36.47
N LEU A 13 6.02 19.04 -37.45
CA LEU A 13 4.75 18.37 -37.19
C LEU A 13 4.95 17.07 -36.41
N LEU A 14 5.99 16.29 -36.71
CA LEU A 14 6.32 15.04 -36.04
C LEU A 14 6.76 15.25 -34.58
N VAL A 15 7.45 16.35 -34.26
CA VAL A 15 7.81 16.72 -32.88
C VAL A 15 6.58 17.06 -32.04
N LEU A 16 5.56 17.71 -32.63
CA LEU A 16 4.32 18.06 -31.92
C LEU A 16 3.49 16.83 -31.50
N PHE A 17 3.53 15.74 -32.26
CA PHE A 17 2.79 14.51 -31.93
C PHE A 17 3.45 13.67 -30.81
N ASN A 18 4.73 13.89 -30.48
CA ASN A 18 5.43 13.09 -29.47
C ASN A 18 5.16 13.53 -28.02
N VAL A 19 4.61 14.72 -27.79
CA VAL A 19 4.39 15.23 -26.41
C VAL A 19 3.11 14.66 -25.77
N ALA A 20 2.17 14.13 -26.56
CA ALA A 20 0.87 13.67 -26.09
C ALA A 20 0.86 12.23 -25.51
N ALA A 21 1.93 11.44 -25.68
CA ALA A 21 1.92 10.02 -25.34
C ALA A 21 2.35 9.69 -23.88
N SER A 22 2.72 10.68 -23.08
CA SER A 22 3.30 10.47 -21.73
C SER A 22 2.26 10.41 -20.60
N VAL A 23 1.02 10.85 -20.84
CA VAL A 23 0.01 11.04 -19.78
C VAL A 23 -0.90 9.81 -19.63
N GLY A 24 -0.34 8.67 -19.22
CA GLY A 24 -1.17 7.45 -19.10
C GLY A 24 -0.65 6.33 -18.19
N GLN A 25 0.56 6.44 -17.64
CA GLN A 25 1.19 5.33 -16.90
C GLN A 25 1.21 5.47 -15.37
N SER A 26 0.65 6.52 -14.77
CA SER A 26 1.04 6.87 -13.38
C SER A 26 0.34 6.14 -12.23
N ASN A 27 -0.70 5.32 -12.43
CA ASN A 27 -1.46 4.74 -11.31
C ASN A 27 -1.94 3.30 -11.53
N PHE A 28 -1.04 2.34 -11.75
CA PHE A 28 -1.39 0.91 -11.69
C PHE A 28 -1.66 0.49 -10.23
N GLY A 29 -2.86 0.79 -9.74
CA GLY A 29 -3.40 0.29 -8.48
C GLY A 29 -4.72 -0.43 -8.71
N THR A 30 -5.17 -1.20 -7.72
CA THR A 30 -6.48 -1.84 -7.71
C THR A 30 -7.42 -1.02 -6.85
N ASP A 31 -8.56 -0.62 -7.41
CA ASP A 31 -9.64 0.01 -6.66
C ASP A 31 -10.32 -1.02 -5.74
N VAL A 32 -10.44 -0.69 -4.46
CA VAL A 32 -11.09 -1.52 -3.46
C VAL A 32 -12.03 -0.69 -2.60
N ASN A 33 -13.22 -1.21 -2.33
CA ASN A 33 -14.13 -0.67 -1.34
C ASN A 33 -14.02 -1.47 -0.04
N ILE A 34 -13.67 -0.81 1.06
CA ILE A 34 -13.54 -1.42 2.39
C ILE A 34 -14.69 -0.88 3.27
N PRO A 35 -15.69 -1.71 3.64
CA PRO A 35 -16.93 -1.26 4.27
C PRO A 35 -16.82 -1.06 5.79
N PHE A 36 -15.61 -0.95 6.33
CA PHE A 36 -15.35 -0.75 7.76
C PHE A 36 -14.06 0.03 7.98
N ALA A 37 -13.96 0.71 9.12
CA ALA A 37 -12.71 1.32 9.56
C ALA A 37 -11.66 0.25 9.89
N PHE A 38 -10.41 0.52 9.55
CA PHE A 38 -9.28 -0.39 9.73
C PHE A 38 -7.98 0.36 9.98
N ASN A 39 -6.97 -0.36 10.45
CA ASN A 39 -5.64 0.16 10.72
C ASN A 39 -4.59 -0.56 9.88
N VAL A 40 -3.51 0.16 9.54
CA VAL A 40 -2.31 -0.40 8.92
C VAL A 40 -1.08 0.13 9.65
N GLY A 41 -0.44 -0.73 10.46
CA GLY A 41 0.57 -0.27 11.40
C GLY A 41 -0.04 0.74 12.37
N ASP A 42 0.51 1.95 12.40
CA ASP A 42 0.09 3.03 13.30
C ASP A 42 -0.95 3.98 12.67
N GLN A 43 -1.37 3.73 11.42
CA GLN A 43 -2.30 4.60 10.70
C GLN A 43 -3.71 4.01 10.71
N SER A 44 -4.70 4.85 11.02
CA SER A 44 -6.12 4.52 10.94
C SER A 44 -6.75 5.06 9.65
N TYR A 45 -7.71 4.28 9.14
CA TYR A 45 -8.45 4.51 7.91
C TYR A 45 -9.95 4.30 8.16
N GLU A 46 -10.77 5.15 7.57
CA GLU A 46 -12.23 5.05 7.63
C GLU A 46 -12.78 4.02 6.62
N ALA A 47 -14.06 3.67 6.71
CA ALA A 47 -14.70 2.92 5.63
C ALA A 47 -14.74 3.77 4.34
N GLY A 48 -14.42 3.17 3.19
CA GLY A 48 -14.43 3.92 1.92
C GLY A 48 -13.69 3.24 0.77
N ASP A 49 -13.43 4.05 -0.26
CA ASP A 49 -12.77 3.64 -1.49
C ASP A 49 -11.27 3.96 -1.45
N TYR A 50 -10.46 2.98 -1.81
CA TYR A 50 -9.02 3.05 -1.75
C TYR A 50 -8.39 2.51 -3.04
N ILE A 51 -7.26 3.07 -3.43
CA ILE A 51 -6.39 2.52 -4.47
C ILE A 51 -5.24 1.80 -3.79
N LEU A 52 -5.11 0.50 -4.04
CA LEU A 52 -4.03 -0.33 -3.53
C LEU A 52 -2.99 -0.61 -4.60
N LYS A 53 -1.73 -0.28 -4.34
CA LYS A 53 -0.61 -0.62 -5.23
C LYS A 53 0.29 -1.63 -4.54
N PHE A 54 0.41 -2.81 -5.14
CA PHE A 54 1.24 -3.89 -4.63
C PHE A 54 2.47 -4.05 -5.51
N GLU A 55 3.66 -3.82 -4.93
CA GLU A 55 4.93 -3.90 -5.66
C GLU A 55 5.84 -4.94 -5.03
N ARG A 56 6.40 -5.83 -5.85
CA ARG A 56 7.36 -6.84 -5.40
C ARG A 56 8.77 -6.41 -5.76
N PHE A 57 9.64 -6.39 -4.75
CA PHE A 57 11.08 -6.20 -4.95
C PHE A 57 11.80 -7.53 -5.12
N SER A 58 11.39 -8.54 -4.36
CA SER A 58 12.02 -9.86 -4.35
C SER A 58 11.01 -10.96 -4.06
N ALA A 59 11.46 -12.22 -4.08
CA ALA A 59 10.64 -13.36 -3.66
C ALA A 59 10.22 -13.30 -2.17
N GLY A 60 10.95 -12.52 -1.36
CA GLY A 60 10.75 -12.40 0.08
C GLY A 60 10.16 -11.08 0.55
N SER A 61 10.09 -10.06 -0.30
CA SER A 61 9.74 -8.69 0.12
C SER A 61 8.88 -7.97 -0.91
N ALA A 62 7.91 -7.21 -0.42
CA ALA A 62 7.00 -6.40 -1.21
C ALA A 62 6.59 -5.14 -0.44
N THR A 63 6.06 -4.15 -1.14
CA THR A 63 5.37 -3.00 -0.56
C THR A 63 3.90 -3.01 -0.93
N LEU A 64 3.10 -2.47 -0.01
CA LEU A 64 1.71 -2.12 -0.27
C LEU A 64 1.57 -0.62 -0.05
N THR A 65 1.16 0.09 -1.09
CA THR A 65 0.74 1.48 -1.00
C THR A 65 -0.78 1.53 -0.92
N ILE A 66 -1.30 2.24 0.07
CA ILE A 66 -2.72 2.46 0.31
C ILE A 66 -2.99 3.94 0.09
N GLN A 67 -3.79 4.26 -0.91
CA GLN A 67 -4.18 5.63 -1.24
C GLN A 67 -5.68 5.82 -1.01
N ASP A 68 -6.03 6.75 -0.14
CA ASP A 68 -7.39 7.21 0.10
C ASP A 68 -7.84 8.11 -1.06
N VAL A 69 -8.92 7.72 -1.73
CA VAL A 69 -9.46 8.45 -2.90
C VAL A 69 -10.08 9.79 -2.48
N LYS A 70 -10.61 9.89 -1.25
CA LYS A 70 -11.29 11.10 -0.76
C LYS A 70 -10.32 12.18 -0.31
N ASN A 71 -9.26 11.78 0.38
CA ASN A 71 -8.34 12.72 1.05
C ASN A 71 -6.97 12.80 0.38
N GLU A 72 -6.75 12.05 -0.70
CA GLU A 72 -5.47 11.91 -1.41
C GLU A 72 -4.29 11.47 -0.51
N LYS A 73 -4.58 10.95 0.68
CA LYS A 73 -3.58 10.44 1.61
C LYS A 73 -3.04 9.11 1.11
N SER A 74 -1.72 8.97 1.08
CA SER A 74 -1.04 7.75 0.66
C SER A 74 -0.03 7.30 1.70
N GLN A 75 -0.03 6.01 2.02
CA GLN A 75 0.98 5.39 2.87
C GLN A 75 1.50 4.13 2.19
N THR A 76 2.82 3.96 2.20
CA THR A 76 3.48 2.73 1.75
C THR A 76 4.00 1.97 2.96
N VAL A 77 3.67 0.68 3.05
CA VAL A 77 4.15 -0.22 4.10
C VAL A 77 4.98 -1.36 3.53
N LEU A 78 6.01 -1.75 4.26
CA LEU A 78 6.85 -2.89 3.91
C LEU A 78 6.18 -4.19 4.37
N MET A 79 6.25 -5.20 3.51
CA MET A 79 5.74 -6.54 3.77
C MET A 79 6.80 -7.58 3.50
N ASN A 80 6.84 -8.59 4.37
CA ASN A 80 7.67 -9.77 4.18
C ASN A 80 6.80 -10.95 3.76
N ALA A 81 7.33 -11.77 2.87
CA ALA A 81 6.72 -13.02 2.52
C ALA A 81 6.64 -13.93 3.75
N GLY A 82 5.47 -14.47 4.04
CA GLY A 82 5.27 -15.35 5.18
C GLY A 82 4.07 -16.28 4.96
N GLY A 83 4.19 -17.53 5.41
CA GLY A 83 3.16 -18.55 5.27
C GLY A 83 3.16 -19.29 3.93
N ASP A 84 2.18 -20.18 3.78
CA ASP A 84 2.09 -21.12 2.67
C ASP A 84 1.74 -20.46 1.33
N MET A 85 2.08 -21.17 0.25
CA MET A 85 1.62 -20.84 -1.11
C MET A 85 0.09 -20.89 -1.16
N SER A 86 -0.53 -19.74 -1.35
CA SER A 86 -1.97 -19.63 -1.51
C SER A 86 -2.31 -19.67 -2.99
N ARG A 87 -3.01 -20.72 -3.46
CA ARG A 87 -3.61 -20.70 -4.80
C ARG A 87 -4.90 -19.89 -4.77
N GLY A 88 -5.09 -18.99 -5.74
CA GLY A 88 -6.32 -18.23 -5.90
C GLY A 88 -6.10 -16.72 -6.05
N GLU A 89 -7.17 -15.95 -5.89
CA GLU A 89 -7.21 -14.50 -6.10
C GLU A 89 -6.44 -13.71 -5.04
N ILE A 90 -6.15 -12.44 -5.35
CA ILE A 90 -5.56 -11.51 -4.40
C ILE A 90 -6.60 -11.19 -3.32
N LYS A 91 -6.22 -11.31 -2.04
CA LYS A 91 -7.10 -11.03 -0.90
C LYS A 91 -6.40 -10.19 0.15
N LEU A 92 -7.10 -9.19 0.65
CA LEU A 92 -6.72 -8.46 1.85
C LEU A 92 -7.20 -9.25 3.07
N VAL A 93 -6.31 -9.43 4.04
CA VAL A 93 -6.62 -10.18 5.27
C VAL A 93 -6.56 -9.21 6.44
N PHE A 94 -7.70 -9.10 7.12
CA PHE A 94 -7.87 -8.26 8.29
C PHE A 94 -8.01 -9.15 9.53
N ASP A 95 -7.17 -8.92 10.53
CA ASP A 95 -7.29 -9.56 11.85
C ASP A 95 -7.79 -8.52 12.87
N THR A 96 -8.49 -8.99 13.90
CA THR A 96 -8.96 -8.12 15.00
C THR A 96 -7.97 -8.18 16.16
N LEU A 97 -7.43 -7.03 16.55
CA LEU A 97 -6.55 -6.86 17.71
C LEU A 97 -7.18 -5.80 18.63
N GLU A 98 -7.42 -6.15 19.90
CA GLU A 98 -7.99 -5.23 20.90
C GLU A 98 -9.31 -4.56 20.44
N GLY A 99 -10.13 -5.28 19.68
CA GLY A 99 -11.40 -4.78 19.14
C GLY A 99 -11.29 -3.93 17.87
N GLN A 100 -10.08 -3.68 17.38
CA GLN A 100 -9.83 -2.93 16.14
C GLN A 100 -9.38 -3.86 15.01
N ARG A 101 -9.78 -3.55 13.77
CA ARG A 101 -9.39 -4.34 12.59
C ARG A 101 -8.07 -3.81 12.03
N TYR A 102 -7.11 -4.70 11.82
CA TYR A 102 -5.81 -4.38 11.21
C TYR A 102 -5.67 -5.13 9.90
N LEU A 103 -5.26 -4.43 8.84
CA LEU A 103 -4.74 -5.11 7.65
C LEU A 103 -3.41 -5.76 8.05
N THR A 104 -3.37 -7.09 8.05
CA THR A 104 -2.20 -7.83 8.53
C THR A 104 -1.47 -8.52 7.41
N LYS A 105 -2.20 -8.97 6.38
CA LYS A 105 -1.62 -9.73 5.26
C LYS A 105 -2.29 -9.39 3.93
N VAL A 106 -1.53 -9.56 2.87
CA VAL A 106 -2.02 -9.63 1.50
C VAL A 106 -1.73 -11.04 0.97
N LYS A 107 -2.78 -11.78 0.65
CA LYS A 107 -2.68 -13.05 -0.07
C LYS A 107 -2.65 -12.77 -1.56
N THR A 108 -1.76 -13.44 -2.28
CA THR A 108 -1.68 -13.39 -3.74
C THR A 108 -1.66 -14.81 -4.28
N PRO A 109 -1.85 -15.03 -5.61
CA PRO A 109 -1.81 -16.36 -6.20
C PRO A 109 -0.50 -17.14 -6.01
N SER A 110 0.59 -16.44 -5.72
CA SER A 110 1.91 -17.06 -5.55
C SER A 110 2.31 -17.22 -4.09
N ARG A 111 1.94 -16.28 -3.22
CA ARG A 111 2.38 -16.27 -1.82
C ARG A 111 1.57 -15.30 -0.95
N THR A 112 1.66 -15.47 0.35
CA THR A 112 1.15 -14.53 1.35
C THR A 112 2.27 -13.58 1.80
N PHE A 113 1.94 -12.29 1.94
CA PHE A 113 2.82 -11.24 2.44
C PHE A 113 2.22 -10.66 3.72
N ALA A 114 2.99 -10.64 4.80
CA ALA A 114 2.59 -10.06 6.07
C ALA A 114 3.17 -8.66 6.21
N ILE A 115 2.35 -7.73 6.70
CA ILE A 115 2.78 -6.36 7.00
C ILE A 115 3.68 -6.40 8.24
N ILE A 116 4.82 -5.73 8.15
CA ILE A 116 5.74 -5.60 9.28
C ILE A 116 5.14 -4.57 10.23
N MET A 117 4.56 -5.05 11.33
CA MET A 117 4.07 -4.17 12.40
C MET A 117 5.14 -4.03 13.47
N ASN A 118 5.46 -2.79 13.84
CA ASN A 118 6.09 -2.53 15.12
C ASN A 118 5.00 -2.75 16.17
N LYS A 119 5.12 -3.81 16.99
CA LYS A 119 4.21 -3.94 18.13
C LYS A 119 4.42 -2.71 19.01
N PRO A 120 3.36 -1.98 19.39
CA PRO A 120 3.50 -0.96 20.41
C PRO A 120 4.01 -1.66 21.67
N ASP A 121 5.07 -1.11 22.27
CA ASP A 121 5.63 -1.62 23.51
C ASP A 121 4.50 -1.81 24.51
N LYS A 122 4.26 -3.06 24.92
CA LYS A 122 3.42 -3.33 26.08
C LYS A 122 4.06 -2.59 27.25
N LYS A 123 3.54 -1.41 27.60
CA LYS A 123 3.82 -0.78 28.88
C LYS A 123 3.57 -1.84 29.95
N LYS A 124 4.64 -2.35 30.56
CA LYS A 124 4.60 -3.12 31.80
C LYS A 124 4.07 -2.18 32.89
N SER A 125 2.76 -2.02 32.96
CA SER A 125 2.04 -1.37 34.05
C SER A 125 1.64 -2.47 35.03
N GLY A 126 2.51 -2.78 35.99
CA GLY A 126 2.18 -3.69 37.08
C GLY A 126 3.39 -4.31 37.77
N GLN A 127 4.03 -3.53 38.65
CA GLN A 127 4.95 -3.87 39.76
C GLN A 127 5.73 -2.57 40.03
N ASP A 128 5.63 -1.85 41.15
CA ASP A 128 5.30 -2.21 42.52
C ASP A 128 4.66 -1.01 43.22
N ALA A 129 3.45 -1.20 43.75
CA ALA A 129 2.87 -0.27 44.72
C ALA A 129 2.00 -1.07 45.70
N SER A 130 2.64 -1.82 46.60
CA SER A 130 2.08 -2.09 47.93
C SER A 130 3.04 -2.82 48.85
N GLY A 131 3.18 -2.28 50.07
CA GLY A 131 3.69 -2.95 51.27
C GLY A 131 5.20 -2.81 51.47
N SER A 132 5.72 -2.43 52.63
CA SER A 132 5.11 -2.14 53.92
C SER A 132 6.17 -1.44 54.74
N SER A 133 5.79 -0.37 55.41
CA SER A 133 6.49 0.14 56.59
C SER A 133 6.74 -0.99 57.59
N ALA A 134 7.98 -1.10 58.07
CA ALA A 134 8.30 -1.74 59.33
C ALA A 134 9.45 -0.95 59.97
N PHE A 135 9.12 -0.38 61.13
CA PHE A 135 9.94 -0.04 62.31
C PHE A 135 11.39 0.40 62.11
#